data_AF-A0A814HG07-F1
#
_entry.id   AF-A0A814HG07-F1
#
_cell.length_a   1.000
_cell.length_b   1.000
_cell.length_c   1.000
_cell.angle_alpha   90.00
_cell.angle_beta   90.00
_cell.angle_gamma   90.00
#
_symmetry.space_group_name_H-M   'P 1'
#
loop_
_entity.id
_entity.type
_entity.pdbx_description
1 polymer ?
#
loop_
_entity_poly.entity_id
_entity_poly.type
_entity_poly.pdbx_seq_one_letter_code
_entity_poly.pdbx_strand_id
1 'polypeptide(L)'
;MADSVYYQISRYTQPPMIILGTLGVIINQILFFSRKSLRATSCSLYFRALSCNDLLVLYIYVLLQWLVDQYGFDPTKTSDWYCKTKTYIQTGLYTLSPYLVVLACFDRLCTSSTNVRLRRIATIRIAQYLIPCMAIFVFVAYLHIPIWYVLVSQPTFSICTIVDTLYVRVYAIFLVIFLGFMPPFLMIVLCVITLIFLRRRRRRIMPINQARLRQRDNQLLKMLFLYVASHLICTIPFSIVLIIAVYQLPTPSSKITSLFRLFVLLFNVNFSTSFYVYTLGTPLYRRELYSLIKDIYNRLRRKIHMNNNQPRLQMIDNSYLKRT
;
A
#
# COMPACT_ATOMS: atom_id res chain seq x y z
N MET A 1 -5.14 10.23 -30.91
CA MET A 1 -4.11 11.18 -30.41
C MET A 1 -4.02 11.19 -28.87
N ALA A 2 -5.14 11.20 -28.13
CA ALA A 2 -5.09 11.11 -26.66
C ALA A 2 -4.67 9.70 -26.16
N ASP A 3 -5.11 8.63 -26.83
CA ASP A 3 -4.72 7.27 -26.47
C ASP A 3 -3.22 7.01 -26.65
N SER A 4 -2.59 7.57 -27.70
CA SER A 4 -1.14 7.45 -27.92
C SER A 4 -0.32 8.10 -26.80
N VAL A 5 -0.81 9.19 -26.21
CA VAL A 5 -0.16 9.85 -25.07
C VAL A 5 -0.20 8.96 -23.83
N TYR A 6 -1.35 8.33 -23.53
CA TYR A 6 -1.46 7.38 -22.43
C TYR A 6 -0.47 6.24 -22.56
N TYR A 7 -0.39 5.59 -23.73
CA TYR A 7 0.52 4.46 -23.94
C TYR A 7 1.99 4.82 -23.73
N GLN A 8 2.41 6.01 -24.19
CA GLN A 8 3.78 6.49 -23.96
C GLN A 8 4.05 6.74 -22.48
N ILE A 9 3.15 7.43 -21.77
CA ILE A 9 3.31 7.69 -20.34
C ILE A 9 3.36 6.36 -19.57
N SER A 10 2.44 5.44 -19.86
CA SER A 10 2.36 4.11 -19.23
C SER A 10 3.66 3.33 -19.39
N ARG A 11 4.26 3.37 -20.59
CA ARG A 11 5.52 2.68 -20.92
C ARG A 11 6.69 3.14 -20.04
N TYR A 12 6.79 4.43 -19.75
CA TYR A 12 7.91 4.99 -18.99
C TYR A 12 7.66 5.07 -17.47
N THR A 13 6.42 5.14 -17.03
CA THR A 13 6.08 5.37 -15.61
C THR A 13 5.83 4.08 -14.82
N GLN A 14 5.16 3.09 -15.41
CA GLN A 14 4.78 1.86 -14.70
C GLN A 14 5.98 0.97 -14.32
N PRO A 15 7.01 0.75 -15.16
CA PRO A 15 8.15 -0.09 -14.77
C PRO A 15 8.93 0.50 -13.57
N PRO A 16 9.28 1.80 -13.53
CA PRO A 16 9.86 2.40 -12.33
C PRO A 16 8.96 2.26 -11.10
N MET A 17 7.64 2.45 -11.22
CA MET A 17 6.71 2.27 -10.10
C MET A 17 6.73 0.85 -9.55
N ILE A 18 6.78 -0.16 -10.42
CA ILE A 18 6.88 -1.57 -10.02
C ILE A 18 8.22 -1.83 -9.35
N ILE A 19 9.34 -1.42 -9.94
CA ILE A 19 10.69 -1.66 -9.40
C ILE A 19 10.84 -0.99 -8.04
N LEU A 20 10.54 0.31 -7.95
CA LEU A 20 10.63 1.09 -6.72
C LEU A 20 9.66 0.56 -5.65
N GLY A 21 8.41 0.33 -6.00
CA GLY A 21 7.42 -0.25 -5.09
C GLY A 21 7.88 -1.60 -4.52
N THR A 22 8.40 -2.49 -5.36
CA THR A 22 8.89 -3.81 -4.95
C THR A 22 10.10 -3.71 -4.03
N LEU A 23 11.11 -2.91 -4.40
CA LEU A 23 12.28 -2.65 -3.57
C LEU A 23 11.88 -2.12 -2.20
N GLY A 24 10.94 -1.19 -2.19
CA GLY A 24 10.38 -0.64 -0.97
C GLY A 24 9.78 -1.73 -0.08
N VAL A 25 8.81 -2.47 -0.58
CA VAL A 25 8.14 -3.51 0.22
C VAL A 25 9.14 -4.54 0.77
N ILE A 26 10.12 -4.97 -0.02
CA ILE A 26 11.18 -5.89 0.43
C ILE A 26 11.93 -5.31 1.63
N ILE A 27 12.39 -4.05 1.53
CA ILE A 27 13.09 -3.37 2.63
C ILE A 27 12.20 -3.29 3.87
N ASN A 28 10.91 -2.98 3.71
CA ASN A 28 9.97 -2.93 4.82
C ASN A 28 9.84 -4.26 5.54
N GLN A 29 9.71 -5.35 4.79
CA GLN A 29 9.61 -6.67 5.41
C GLN A 29 10.89 -7.05 6.13
N ILE A 30 12.05 -6.84 5.52
CA ILE A 30 13.35 -7.10 6.18
C ILE A 30 13.46 -6.29 7.48
N LEU A 31 13.05 -5.03 7.48
CA LEU A 31 13.07 -4.16 8.65
C LEU A 31 12.15 -4.70 9.77
N PHE A 32 10.92 -5.09 9.42
CA PHE A 32 9.97 -5.68 10.37
C PHE A 32 10.49 -7.00 10.96
N PHE A 33 11.12 -7.87 10.17
CA PHE A 33 11.68 -9.12 10.67
C PHE A 33 12.90 -8.89 11.58
N SER A 34 13.75 -7.94 11.22
CA SER A 34 15.03 -7.71 11.90
C SER A 34 14.89 -6.96 13.23
N ARG A 35 13.92 -6.04 13.36
CA ARG A 35 13.82 -5.15 14.53
C ARG A 35 12.68 -5.52 15.46
N LYS A 36 13.02 -5.94 16.69
CA LYS A 36 12.06 -6.22 17.79
C LYS A 36 11.22 -4.98 18.16
N SER A 37 11.80 -3.77 18.06
CA SER A 37 11.14 -2.50 18.39
C SER A 37 9.89 -2.22 17.54
N LEU A 38 9.92 -2.63 16.27
CA LEU A 38 8.79 -2.49 15.35
C LEU A 38 7.74 -3.59 15.59
N ARG A 39 8.18 -4.85 15.73
CA ARG A 39 7.29 -6.01 16.00
C ARG A 39 6.47 -5.88 17.28
N ALA A 40 6.95 -5.10 18.25
CA ALA A 40 6.28 -4.90 19.53
C ALA A 40 5.08 -3.92 19.47
N THR A 41 4.78 -3.31 18.32
CA THR A 41 3.68 -2.33 18.19
C THR A 41 2.57 -2.81 17.27
N SER A 42 1.31 -2.60 17.66
CA SER A 42 0.12 -2.90 16.85
C SER A 42 0.07 -2.10 15.55
N CYS A 43 0.44 -0.82 15.61
CA CYS A 43 0.49 0.07 14.44
C CYS A 43 1.46 -0.42 13.34
N SER A 44 2.62 -0.96 13.74
CA SER A 44 3.56 -1.59 12.82
C SER A 44 2.95 -2.80 12.09
N LEU A 45 2.00 -3.51 12.69
CA LEU A 45 1.35 -4.65 12.04
C LEU A 45 0.40 -4.21 10.92
N TYR A 46 -0.35 -3.11 11.13
CA TYR A 46 -1.19 -2.53 10.07
C TYR A 46 -0.35 -2.07 8.87
N PHE A 47 0.78 -1.38 9.12
CA PHE A 47 1.68 -0.97 8.02
C PHE A 47 2.33 -2.15 7.30
N ARG A 48 2.58 -3.25 8.01
CA ARG A 48 3.07 -4.48 7.39
C ARG A 48 2.01 -5.11 6.49
N ALA A 49 0.77 -5.23 6.97
CA ALA A 49 -0.34 -5.74 6.16
C ALA A 49 -0.60 -4.85 4.94
N LEU A 50 -0.54 -3.53 5.12
CA LEU A 50 -0.65 -2.55 4.05
C LEU A 50 0.44 -2.76 2.99
N SER A 51 1.70 -2.88 3.41
CA SER A 51 2.81 -3.11 2.48
C SER A 51 2.65 -4.43 1.69
N CYS A 52 2.11 -5.48 2.31
CA CYS A 52 1.76 -6.71 1.59
C CYS A 52 0.65 -6.48 0.56
N ASN A 53 -0.40 -5.75 0.95
CA ASN A 53 -1.54 -5.48 0.07
C ASN A 53 -1.13 -4.63 -1.13
N ASP A 54 -0.34 -3.58 -0.91
CA ASP A 54 0.19 -2.72 -1.98
C ASP A 54 1.07 -3.51 -2.95
N LEU A 55 1.82 -4.51 -2.47
CA LEU A 55 2.58 -5.42 -3.33
C LEU A 55 1.65 -6.26 -4.20
N LEU A 56 0.58 -6.82 -3.62
CA LEU A 56 -0.42 -7.57 -4.40
C LEU A 56 -1.04 -6.67 -5.46
N VAL A 57 -1.36 -5.42 -5.16
CA VAL A 57 -1.86 -4.45 -6.14
C VAL A 57 -0.83 -4.21 -7.27
N LEU A 58 0.45 -4.01 -6.93
CA LEU A 58 1.49 -3.77 -7.95
C LEU A 58 1.63 -4.95 -8.91
N TYR A 59 1.57 -6.18 -8.42
CA TYR A 59 1.76 -7.38 -9.26
C TYR A 59 0.49 -7.85 -9.95
N ILE A 60 -0.63 -7.94 -9.24
CA ILE A 60 -1.90 -8.43 -9.79
C ILE A 60 -2.52 -7.41 -10.71
N TYR A 61 -2.33 -6.11 -10.45
CA TYR A 61 -2.92 -5.08 -11.27
C TYR A 61 -1.90 -4.32 -12.13
N VAL A 62 -0.97 -3.58 -11.52
CA VAL A 62 -0.13 -2.64 -12.28
C VAL A 62 0.73 -3.36 -13.32
N LEU A 63 1.33 -4.50 -12.95
CA LEU A 63 2.12 -5.32 -13.87
C LEU A 63 1.25 -5.93 -14.97
N LEU A 64 0.10 -6.53 -14.63
CA LEU A 64 -0.78 -7.11 -15.64
C LEU A 64 -1.35 -6.05 -16.59
N GLN A 65 -1.71 -4.87 -16.07
CA GLN A 65 -2.16 -3.73 -16.86
C GLN A 65 -1.06 -3.25 -17.82
N TRP A 66 0.18 -3.15 -17.34
CA TRP A 66 1.32 -2.81 -18.19
C TRP A 66 1.55 -3.85 -19.29
N LEU A 67 1.43 -5.15 -18.99
CA LEU A 67 1.53 -6.21 -19.99
C LEU A 67 0.43 -6.12 -21.06
N VAL A 68 -0.81 -5.86 -20.64
CA VAL A 68 -1.93 -5.62 -21.55
C VAL A 68 -1.67 -4.40 -22.43
N ASP A 69 -1.25 -3.29 -21.85
CA ASP A 69 -1.10 -2.02 -22.56
C ASP A 69 0.08 -2.02 -23.54
N GLN A 70 1.18 -2.73 -23.24
CA GLN A 70 2.39 -2.73 -24.07
C GLN A 70 2.47 -3.92 -25.03
N TYR A 71 1.98 -5.09 -24.63
CA TYR A 71 2.12 -6.34 -25.40
C TYR A 71 0.78 -6.89 -25.91
N GLY A 72 -0.34 -6.26 -25.56
CA GLY A 72 -1.68 -6.72 -25.97
C GLY A 72 -2.12 -8.04 -25.31
N PHE A 73 -1.35 -8.54 -24.34
CA PHE A 73 -1.66 -9.80 -23.66
C PHE A 73 -2.76 -9.59 -22.63
N ASP A 74 -4.01 -9.83 -23.04
CA ASP A 74 -5.19 -9.66 -22.18
C ASP A 74 -5.90 -10.99 -21.85
N PRO A 75 -5.51 -11.66 -20.74
CA PRO A 75 -6.16 -12.88 -20.31
C PRO A 75 -7.60 -12.66 -19.82
N THR A 76 -8.08 -11.41 -19.67
CA THR A 76 -9.51 -11.16 -19.36
C THR A 76 -10.41 -11.43 -20.56
N LYS A 77 -9.85 -11.47 -21.77
CA LYS A 77 -10.60 -11.73 -23.00
C LYS A 77 -10.79 -13.21 -23.30
N THR A 78 -10.04 -14.08 -22.64
CA THR A 78 -10.04 -15.53 -22.91
C THR A 78 -10.98 -16.31 -22.01
N SER A 79 -11.21 -15.84 -20.78
CA SER A 79 -12.01 -16.55 -19.78
C SER A 79 -12.90 -15.61 -18.98
N ASP A 80 -14.20 -15.89 -18.99
CA ASP A 80 -15.22 -15.18 -18.19
C ASP A 80 -14.91 -15.24 -16.69
N TRP A 81 -14.50 -16.43 -16.22
CA TRP A 81 -14.08 -16.63 -14.83
C TRP A 81 -12.91 -15.72 -14.44
N TYR A 82 -11.90 -15.61 -15.30
CA TYR A 82 -10.74 -14.77 -15.03
C TYR A 82 -11.09 -13.27 -15.05
N CYS A 83 -11.94 -12.83 -16.00
CA CYS A 83 -12.48 -11.47 -16.06
C CYS A 83 -13.17 -11.06 -14.74
N LYS A 84 -14.09 -11.89 -14.24
CA LYS A 84 -14.82 -11.66 -12.99
C LYS A 84 -13.89 -11.65 -11.78
N THR A 85 -13.06 -12.68 -11.66
CA THR A 85 -12.18 -12.88 -10.50
C THR A 85 -11.11 -11.79 -10.42
N LYS A 86 -10.49 -11.42 -11.54
CA LYS A 86 -9.50 -10.34 -11.60
C LYS A 86 -10.10 -9.03 -11.12
N THR A 87 -11.25 -8.65 -11.67
CA THR A 87 -11.91 -7.38 -11.32
C THR A 87 -12.33 -7.35 -9.85
N TYR A 88 -12.90 -8.45 -9.34
CA TYR A 88 -13.29 -8.57 -7.94
C TYR A 88 -12.08 -8.45 -6.99
N ILE A 89 -11.02 -9.22 -7.24
CA ILE A 89 -9.80 -9.19 -6.43
C ILE A 89 -9.16 -7.79 -6.48
N GLN A 90 -9.06 -7.19 -7.67
CA GLN A 90 -8.49 -5.87 -7.85
C GLN A 90 -9.23 -4.80 -7.05
N THR A 91 -10.56 -4.72 -7.18
CA THR A 91 -11.36 -3.72 -6.46
C THR A 91 -11.27 -3.90 -4.94
N GLY A 92 -11.26 -5.16 -4.47
CA GLY A 92 -11.07 -5.49 -3.06
C GLY A 92 -9.70 -5.03 -2.54
N LEU A 93 -8.61 -5.35 -3.24
CA LEU A 93 -7.25 -4.95 -2.84
C LEU A 93 -7.08 -3.43 -2.84
N TYR A 94 -7.57 -2.72 -3.86
CA TYR A 94 -7.55 -1.25 -3.89
C TYR A 94 -8.26 -0.61 -2.72
N THR A 95 -9.41 -1.16 -2.35
CA THR A 95 -10.19 -0.65 -1.22
C THR A 95 -9.54 -1.04 0.10
N LEU A 96 -8.91 -2.20 0.22
CA LEU A 96 -8.32 -2.65 1.47
C LEU A 96 -7.18 -1.73 1.96
N SER A 97 -6.30 -1.24 1.07
CA SER A 97 -5.16 -0.38 1.45
C SER A 97 -5.54 0.82 2.34
N PRO A 98 -6.43 1.75 1.90
CA PRO A 98 -6.76 2.91 2.71
C PRO A 98 -7.50 2.53 4.02
N TYR A 99 -8.26 1.42 4.06
CA TYR A 99 -8.91 0.98 5.31
C TYR A 99 -7.93 0.39 6.33
N LEU A 100 -6.83 -0.23 5.88
CA LEU A 100 -5.73 -0.61 6.79
C LEU A 100 -5.10 0.62 7.45
N VAL A 101 -5.05 1.74 6.74
CA VAL A 101 -4.59 3.03 7.31
C VAL A 101 -5.63 3.60 8.28
N VAL A 102 -6.92 3.51 7.97
CA VAL A 102 -8.00 3.86 8.91
C VAL A 102 -7.85 3.08 10.23
N LEU A 103 -7.59 1.77 10.16
CA LEU A 103 -7.33 0.95 11.35
C LEU A 103 -6.07 1.40 12.10
N ALA A 104 -5.01 1.78 11.39
CA ALA A 104 -3.82 2.35 12.01
C ALA A 104 -4.13 3.66 12.73
N CYS A 105 -4.92 4.55 12.14
CA CYS A 105 -5.40 5.80 12.77
C CYS A 105 -6.24 5.50 14.03
N PHE A 106 -7.13 4.52 13.96
CA PHE A 106 -7.95 4.09 15.10
C PHE A 106 -7.11 3.52 16.25
N ASP A 107 -6.11 2.69 15.92
CA ASP A 107 -5.16 2.17 16.90
C ASP A 107 -4.34 3.29 17.57
N ARG A 108 -3.93 4.31 16.80
CA ARG A 108 -3.25 5.50 17.34
C ARG A 108 -4.17 6.32 18.24
N LEU A 109 -5.45 6.46 17.90
CA LEU A 109 -6.45 7.09 18.76
C LEU A 109 -6.57 6.35 20.10
N CYS A 110 -6.74 5.03 20.03
CA CYS A 110 -6.85 4.16 21.22
C CYS A 110 -5.59 4.26 22.10
N THR A 111 -4.40 4.24 21.50
CA THR A 111 -3.11 4.40 22.21
C THR A 111 -2.99 5.76 22.89
N SER A 112 -3.49 6.82 22.25
CA SER A 112 -3.37 8.21 22.72
C SER A 112 -4.40 8.58 23.79
N SER A 113 -5.46 7.79 23.93
CA SER A 113 -6.51 7.99 24.93
C SER A 113 -6.00 7.82 26.36
N THR A 114 -6.55 8.61 27.28
CA THR A 114 -6.32 8.45 28.73
C THR A 114 -7.13 7.31 29.32
N ASN A 115 -8.19 6.87 28.65
CA ASN A 115 -9.04 5.79 29.13
C ASN A 115 -8.34 4.44 28.97
N VAL A 116 -8.17 3.72 30.08
CA VAL A 116 -7.52 2.40 30.12
C VAL A 116 -8.23 1.39 29.22
N ARG A 117 -9.57 1.46 29.12
CA ARG A 117 -10.37 0.56 28.27
C ARG A 117 -10.03 0.76 26.79
N LEU A 118 -9.96 2.00 26.33
CA LEU A 118 -9.57 2.32 24.94
C LEU A 118 -8.13 1.90 24.66
N ARG A 119 -7.20 2.17 25.60
CA ARG A 119 -5.80 1.77 25.43
C ARG A 119 -5.60 0.26 25.35
N ARG A 120 -6.46 -0.53 26.01
CA ARG A 120 -6.44 -1.99 25.93
C ARG A 120 -6.76 -2.52 24.52
N ILE A 121 -7.47 -1.75 23.70
CA ILE A 121 -7.79 -2.11 22.31
C ILE A 121 -6.54 -2.05 21.43
N ALA A 122 -5.61 -1.12 21.70
CA ALA A 122 -4.39 -0.91 20.94
C ALA A 122 -3.30 -1.96 21.26
N THR A 123 -3.61 -3.23 21.01
CA THR A 123 -2.71 -4.37 21.21
C THR A 123 -2.54 -5.17 19.93
N ILE A 124 -1.40 -5.84 19.80
CA ILE A 124 -1.07 -6.65 18.61
C ILE A 124 -2.10 -7.76 18.40
N ARG A 125 -2.56 -8.41 19.48
CA ARG A 125 -3.54 -9.50 19.41
C ARG A 125 -4.83 -9.03 18.74
N ILE A 126 -5.34 -7.86 19.13
CA ILE A 126 -6.55 -7.29 18.54
C ILE A 126 -6.30 -6.89 17.08
N ALA A 127 -5.14 -6.31 16.77
CA ALA A 127 -4.78 -5.99 15.39
C ALA A 127 -4.74 -7.23 14.47
N GLN A 128 -4.30 -8.38 14.98
CA GLN A 128 -4.32 -9.66 14.23
C GLN A 128 -5.72 -10.13 13.86
N TYR A 129 -6.76 -9.75 14.63
CA TYR A 129 -8.15 -10.03 14.29
C TYR A 129 -8.76 -8.91 13.43
N LEU A 130 -8.46 -7.64 13.71
CA LEU A 130 -9.04 -6.51 12.97
C LEU A 130 -8.62 -6.47 11.49
N ILE A 131 -7.38 -6.86 11.18
CA ILE A 131 -6.89 -6.90 9.78
C ILE A 131 -7.71 -7.87 8.92
N PRO A 132 -7.81 -9.18 9.25
CA PRO A 132 -8.61 -10.11 8.46
C PRO A 132 -10.11 -9.78 8.50
N CYS A 133 -10.65 -9.30 9.63
CA CYS A 133 -12.05 -8.85 9.69
C CYS A 133 -12.32 -7.71 8.70
N MET A 134 -11.41 -6.73 8.59
CA MET A 134 -11.54 -5.63 7.63
C MET A 134 -11.39 -6.12 6.18
N ALA A 135 -10.46 -7.05 5.92
CA ALA A 135 -10.33 -7.66 4.61
C ALA A 135 -11.63 -8.38 4.21
N ILE A 136 -12.18 -9.21 5.10
CA ILE A 136 -13.46 -9.90 4.88
C ILE A 136 -14.57 -8.89 4.63
N PHE A 137 -14.70 -7.84 5.45
CA PHE A 137 -15.70 -6.79 5.27
C PHE A 137 -15.62 -6.15 3.88
N VAL A 138 -14.41 -5.77 3.45
CA VAL A 138 -14.19 -5.16 2.12
C VAL A 138 -14.57 -6.14 1.00
N PHE A 139 -14.11 -7.39 1.05
CA PHE A 139 -14.43 -8.37 0.02
C PHE A 139 -15.92 -8.71 -0.03
N VAL A 140 -16.57 -8.85 1.13
CA VAL A 140 -18.03 -9.05 1.23
C VAL A 140 -18.78 -7.88 0.61
N ALA A 141 -18.35 -6.64 0.87
CA ALA A 141 -18.99 -5.44 0.31
C ALA A 141 -18.98 -5.42 -1.23
N TYR A 142 -18.00 -6.06 -1.88
CA TYR A 142 -17.86 -6.13 -3.33
C TYR A 142 -18.31 -7.45 -3.96
N LEU A 143 -19.01 -8.34 -3.23
CA LEU A 143 -19.51 -9.62 -3.76
C LEU A 143 -20.46 -9.46 -4.95
N HIS A 144 -21.04 -8.28 -5.15
CA HIS A 144 -21.86 -7.98 -6.32
C HIS A 144 -21.04 -7.95 -7.63
N ILE A 145 -19.73 -7.68 -7.59
CA ILE A 145 -18.89 -7.59 -8.81
C ILE A 145 -18.94 -8.85 -9.69
N PRO A 146 -18.63 -10.07 -9.21
CA PRO A 146 -18.62 -11.27 -10.05
C PRO A 146 -19.99 -11.64 -10.63
N ILE A 147 -21.09 -11.12 -10.07
CA ILE A 147 -22.45 -11.35 -10.55
C ILE A 147 -22.75 -10.52 -11.81
N TRP A 148 -22.30 -9.26 -11.83
CA TRP A 148 -22.68 -8.29 -12.85
C TRP A 148 -21.66 -8.09 -13.98
N TYR A 149 -20.39 -8.44 -13.75
CA TYR A 149 -19.38 -8.42 -14.81
C TYR A 149 -19.57 -9.61 -15.75
N VAL A 150 -19.51 -9.37 -17.06
CA VAL A 150 -19.66 -10.41 -18.08
C VAL A 150 -18.60 -10.23 -19.16
N LEU A 151 -18.06 -11.34 -19.67
CA LEU A 151 -17.27 -11.33 -20.88
C LEU A 151 -18.19 -11.25 -22.11
N VAL A 152 -18.18 -10.11 -22.80
CA VAL A 152 -18.90 -9.92 -24.06
C VAL A 152 -17.94 -10.21 -25.21
N SER A 153 -18.18 -11.32 -25.91
CA SER A 153 -17.41 -11.72 -27.09
C SER A 153 -18.15 -11.36 -28.37
N GLN A 154 -17.61 -10.39 -29.12
CA GLN A 154 -18.05 -10.04 -30.46
C GLN A 154 -17.05 -10.57 -31.51
N PRO A 155 -17.44 -10.68 -32.80
CA PRO A 155 -16.59 -11.24 -33.85
C PRO A 155 -15.24 -10.52 -34.02
N THR A 156 -15.20 -9.23 -33.66
CA THR A 156 -14.03 -8.36 -33.85
C THR A 156 -13.33 -7.99 -32.53
N PHE A 157 -13.97 -8.16 -31.38
CA PHE A 157 -13.37 -7.88 -30.08
C PHE A 157 -14.05 -8.64 -28.94
N SER A 158 -13.30 -8.97 -27.90
CA SER A 158 -13.83 -9.46 -26.63
C SER A 158 -13.51 -8.45 -25.53
N ILE A 159 -14.48 -8.13 -24.68
CA ILE A 159 -14.31 -7.16 -23.60
C ILE A 159 -15.00 -7.64 -22.31
N CYS A 160 -14.29 -7.50 -21.20
CA CYS A 160 -14.81 -7.71 -19.86
C CYS A 160 -15.49 -6.42 -19.38
N THR A 161 -16.82 -6.38 -19.37
CA THR A 161 -17.57 -5.16 -19.01
C THR A 161 -18.88 -5.49 -18.31
N ILE A 162 -19.52 -4.43 -17.80
CA ILE A 162 -20.88 -4.48 -17.30
C ILE A 162 -21.81 -4.05 -18.44
N VAL A 163 -22.86 -4.84 -18.70
CA VAL A 163 -23.87 -4.53 -19.73
C VAL A 163 -24.94 -3.57 -19.21
N ASP A 164 -25.35 -3.72 -17.95
CA ASP A 164 -26.39 -2.90 -17.33
C ASP A 164 -25.88 -1.49 -16.97
N THR A 165 -26.36 -0.48 -17.69
CA THR A 165 -25.99 0.93 -17.48
C THR A 165 -26.41 1.50 -16.12
N LEU A 166 -27.52 1.03 -15.53
CA LEU A 166 -27.97 1.46 -14.21
C LEU A 166 -26.98 0.95 -13.16
N TYR A 167 -26.61 -0.33 -13.26
CA TYR A 167 -25.63 -0.90 -12.35
C TYR A 167 -24.25 -0.24 -12.50
N VAL A 168 -23.79 0.11 -13.71
CA VAL A 168 -22.53 0.89 -13.87
C VAL A 168 -22.58 2.20 -13.09
N ARG A 169 -23.70 2.93 -13.15
CA ARG A 169 -23.91 4.19 -12.41
C ARG A 169 -23.87 3.97 -10.91
N VAL A 170 -24.60 2.97 -10.41
CA VAL A 170 -24.62 2.63 -8.98
C VAL A 170 -23.23 2.21 -8.50
N TYR A 171 -22.52 1.37 -9.27
CA TYR A 171 -21.17 0.91 -8.96
C TYR A 171 -20.16 2.07 -8.93
N ALA A 172 -20.25 3.02 -9.86
CA ALA A 172 -19.40 4.20 -9.87
C ALA A 172 -19.59 5.08 -8.63
N ILE A 173 -20.86 5.32 -8.25
CA ILE A 173 -21.18 6.05 -7.00
C ILE A 173 -20.66 5.29 -5.79
N PHE A 174 -20.86 3.97 -5.76
CA PHE A 174 -20.36 3.11 -4.69
C PHE A 174 -18.85 3.21 -4.54
N LEU A 175 -18.08 3.14 -5.63
CA LEU A 175 -16.63 3.32 -5.63
C LEU A 175 -16.23 4.71 -5.12
N VAL A 176 -16.86 5.78 -5.60
CA VAL A 176 -16.52 7.14 -5.14
C VAL A 176 -16.75 7.30 -3.63
N ILE A 177 -17.82 6.73 -3.10
CA ILE A 177 -18.11 6.79 -1.67
C ILE A 177 -17.13 5.89 -0.89
N PHE A 178 -17.05 4.60 -1.19
CA PHE A 178 -16.32 3.61 -0.39
C PHE A 178 -14.80 3.66 -0.56
N LEU A 179 -14.30 4.02 -1.75
CA LEU A 179 -12.87 4.15 -2.02
C LEU A 179 -12.42 5.62 -1.93
N GLY A 180 -13.20 6.55 -2.49
CA GLY A 180 -12.78 7.95 -2.64
C GLY A 180 -12.98 8.80 -1.40
N PHE A 181 -14.14 8.71 -0.74
CA PHE A 181 -14.55 9.66 0.32
C PHE A 181 -14.49 9.09 1.73
N MET A 182 -15.00 7.88 1.95
CA MET A 182 -15.16 7.28 3.27
C MET A 182 -13.82 7.07 3.99
N PRO A 183 -12.76 6.51 3.36
CA PRO A 183 -11.48 6.35 4.03
C PRO A 183 -10.82 7.67 4.45
N PRO A 184 -10.65 8.70 3.59
CA PRO A 184 -10.06 9.95 4.03
C PRO A 184 -10.92 10.69 5.05
N PHE A 185 -12.25 10.63 4.94
CA PHE A 185 -13.13 11.17 5.97
C PHE A 185 -12.86 10.54 7.35
N LEU A 186 -12.85 9.21 7.44
CA LEU A 186 -12.53 8.50 8.68
C LEU A 186 -11.12 8.81 9.17
N MET A 187 -10.13 8.82 8.28
CA MET A 187 -8.74 9.13 8.65
C MET A 187 -8.62 10.55 9.23
N ILE A 188 -9.25 11.56 8.62
CA ILE A 188 -9.22 12.95 9.10
C ILE A 188 -9.86 13.03 10.48
N VAL A 189 -11.06 12.47 10.66
CA VAL A 189 -11.77 12.49 11.95
C VAL A 189 -10.92 11.82 13.03
N LEU A 190 -10.42 10.61 12.78
CA LEU A 190 -9.61 9.87 13.75
C LEU A 190 -8.30 10.60 14.09
N CYS A 191 -7.62 11.16 13.09
CA CYS A 191 -6.39 11.92 13.30
C CYS A 191 -6.63 13.21 14.09
N VAL A 192 -7.70 13.95 13.81
CA VAL A 192 -8.06 15.18 14.54
C VAL A 192 -8.35 14.86 16.01
N ILE A 193 -9.16 13.83 16.30
CA ILE A 193 -9.44 13.41 17.68
C ILE A 193 -8.15 12.98 18.38
N THR A 194 -7.29 12.22 17.70
CA THR A 194 -5.99 11.80 18.25
C THR A 194 -5.11 13.01 18.61
N LEU A 195 -5.06 14.03 17.74
CA LEU A 195 -4.34 15.27 18.02
C LEU A 195 -4.91 16.01 19.24
N ILE A 196 -6.24 16.05 19.40
CA ILE A 196 -6.88 16.66 20.58
C ILE A 196 -6.46 15.92 21.85
N PHE A 197 -6.47 14.59 21.84
CA PHE A 197 -6.05 13.78 23.00
C PHE A 197 -4.57 13.99 23.35
N LEU A 198 -3.70 14.04 22.35
CA LEU A 198 -2.28 14.33 22.54
C LEU A 198 -2.03 15.75 23.06
N ARG A 199 -2.79 16.74 22.60
CA ARG A 199 -2.70 18.13 23.10
C ARG A 199 -3.17 18.23 24.55
N ARG A 200 -4.25 17.53 24.93
CA ARG A 200 -4.71 17.45 26.33
C ARG A 200 -3.66 16.80 27.23
N ARG A 201 -3.02 15.73 26.75
CA ARG A 201 -1.95 15.03 27.47
C ARG A 201 -0.66 15.86 27.61
N ARG A 202 -0.34 16.74 26.64
CA ARG A 202 0.79 17.68 26.67
C ARG A 202 0.74 18.65 27.88
N ARG A 203 -0.44 18.97 28.41
CA ARG A 203 -0.61 19.92 29.53
C ARG A 203 -0.30 19.33 30.91
N ARG A 204 -0.01 18.03 31.00
CA ARG A 204 0.42 17.37 32.25
C ARG A 204 1.94 17.21 32.23
N ILE A 205 2.61 17.52 33.35
CA ILE A 205 4.05 17.31 33.51
C ILE A 205 4.33 15.81 33.32
N MET A 206 5.29 15.47 32.44
CA MET A 206 5.58 14.09 32.07
C MET A 206 7.05 13.73 32.31
N PRO A 207 7.33 12.52 32.81
CA PRO A 207 8.69 12.01 32.95
C PRO A 207 9.39 11.83 31.58
N ILE A 208 10.72 11.92 31.58
CA ILE A 208 11.59 11.91 30.39
C ILE A 208 11.32 10.74 29.42
N ASN A 209 11.04 9.54 29.92
CA ASN A 209 10.72 8.37 29.07
C ASN A 209 9.43 8.55 28.26
N GLN A 210 8.45 9.30 28.78
CA GLN A 210 7.22 9.60 28.06
C GLN A 210 7.43 10.66 26.97
N ALA A 211 8.44 11.52 27.10
CA ALA A 211 8.80 12.49 26.05
C ALA A 211 9.31 11.82 24.77
N ARG A 212 10.09 10.73 24.89
CA ARG A 212 10.56 9.94 23.73
C ARG A 212 9.41 9.20 23.02
N LEU A 213 8.54 8.54 23.78
CA LEU A 213 7.35 7.88 23.23
C LEU A 213 6.46 8.87 22.46
N ARG A 214 6.31 10.08 23.01
CA ARG A 214 5.54 11.16 22.42
C ARG A 214 6.13 11.69 21.11
N GLN A 215 7.45 11.84 21.01
CA GLN A 215 8.08 12.21 19.73
C GLN A 215 7.78 11.17 18.65
N ARG A 216 7.78 9.89 19.02
CA ARG A 216 7.43 8.78 18.13
C ARG A 216 5.97 8.86 17.65
N ASP A 217 5.03 9.11 18.57
CA ASP A 217 3.61 9.23 18.23
C ASP A 217 3.33 10.42 17.30
N ASN A 218 3.97 11.57 17.54
CA ASN A 218 3.86 12.73 16.66
C ASN A 218 4.41 12.47 15.25
N GLN A 219 5.52 11.73 15.14
CA GLN A 219 6.10 11.38 13.84
C GLN A 219 5.16 10.45 13.06
N LEU A 220 4.60 9.43 13.72
CA LEU A 220 3.64 8.52 13.11
C LEU A 220 2.36 9.25 12.66
N LEU A 221 1.86 10.20 13.46
CA LEU A 221 0.72 11.02 13.04
C LEU A 221 1.04 11.90 11.83
N LYS A 222 2.19 12.57 11.81
CA LYS A 222 2.61 13.39 10.65
C LYS A 222 2.64 12.54 9.37
N MET A 223 3.14 11.32 9.49
CA MET A 223 3.19 10.36 8.41
C MET A 223 1.78 9.94 7.93
N LEU A 224 0.86 9.67 8.85
CA LEU A 224 -0.55 9.38 8.52
C LEU A 224 -1.21 10.56 7.80
N PHE A 225 -0.99 11.80 8.24
CA PHE A 225 -1.48 13.00 7.55
C PHE A 225 -0.93 13.14 6.14
N LEU A 226 0.36 12.89 5.94
CA LEU A 226 0.98 12.94 4.62
C LEU A 226 0.35 11.91 3.68
N TYR A 227 0.03 10.72 4.18
CA TYR A 227 -0.69 9.74 3.40
C TYR A 227 -2.10 10.19 3.05
N VAL A 228 -2.86 10.72 4.00
CA VAL A 228 -4.22 11.23 3.72
C VAL A 228 -4.18 12.29 2.62
N ALA A 229 -3.21 13.21 2.68
CA ALA A 229 -3.03 14.22 1.64
C ALA A 229 -2.68 13.60 0.28
N SER A 230 -1.69 12.69 0.23
CA SER A 230 -1.32 11.96 -0.99
C SER A 230 -2.51 11.21 -1.59
N HIS A 231 -3.27 10.52 -0.73
CA HIS A 231 -4.43 9.74 -1.12
C HIS A 231 -5.48 10.65 -1.76
N LEU A 232 -5.89 11.73 -1.09
CA LEU A 232 -6.86 12.72 -1.60
C LEU A 232 -6.44 13.32 -2.94
N ILE A 233 -5.17 13.74 -3.07
CA ILE A 233 -4.65 14.34 -4.30
C ILE A 233 -4.77 13.38 -5.49
N CYS A 234 -4.58 12.07 -5.26
CA CYS A 234 -4.63 11.08 -6.32
C CYS A 234 -6.04 10.49 -6.54
N THR A 235 -6.90 10.41 -5.52
CA THR A 235 -8.25 9.83 -5.63
C THR A 235 -9.31 10.81 -6.10
N ILE A 236 -9.19 12.11 -5.77
CA ILE A 236 -10.18 13.12 -6.19
C ILE A 236 -10.26 13.22 -7.72
N PRO A 237 -9.15 13.39 -8.47
CA PRO A 237 -9.22 13.49 -9.93
C PRO A 237 -9.79 12.23 -10.58
N PHE A 238 -9.41 11.06 -10.07
CA PHE A 238 -9.96 9.77 -10.50
C PHE A 238 -11.49 9.71 -10.28
N SER A 239 -11.96 10.11 -9.10
CA SER A 239 -13.38 10.07 -8.73
C SER A 239 -14.22 11.00 -9.61
N ILE A 240 -13.73 12.21 -9.89
CA ILE A 240 -14.41 13.19 -10.74
C ILE A 240 -14.55 12.64 -12.16
N VAL A 241 -13.46 12.14 -12.75
CA VAL A 241 -13.51 11.64 -14.13
C VAL A 241 -14.31 10.35 -14.26
N LEU A 242 -14.28 9.48 -13.25
CA LEU A 242 -15.14 8.29 -13.21
C LEU A 242 -16.63 8.67 -13.29
N ILE A 243 -17.06 9.66 -12.51
CA ILE A 243 -18.43 10.16 -12.55
C ILE A 243 -18.78 10.70 -13.94
N ILE A 244 -17.94 11.58 -14.49
CA ILE A 244 -18.18 12.18 -15.81
C ILE A 244 -18.27 11.11 -16.90
N ALA A 245 -17.36 10.12 -16.89
CA ALA A 245 -17.35 9.03 -17.86
C ALA A 245 -18.65 8.21 -17.83
N VAL A 246 -19.18 7.95 -16.64
CA VAL A 246 -20.37 7.12 -16.44
C VAL A 246 -21.67 7.85 -16.78
N TYR A 247 -21.73 9.18 -16.59
CA TYR A 247 -22.86 9.98 -17.06
C TYR A 247 -22.88 10.19 -18.58
N GLN A 248 -21.76 10.00 -19.27
CA GLN A 248 -21.69 10.04 -20.75
C GLN A 248 -22.02 8.69 -21.42
N LEU A 249 -22.38 7.65 -20.66
CA LEU A 249 -22.82 6.38 -21.24
C LEU A 249 -24.10 6.56 -22.07
N PRO A 250 -24.23 5.86 -23.22
CA PRO A 250 -23.41 4.71 -23.65
C PRO A 250 -22.13 5.05 -24.44
N THR A 251 -21.98 6.28 -24.94
CA THR A 251 -20.87 6.69 -25.81
C THR A 251 -20.03 7.79 -25.16
N PRO A 252 -19.14 7.44 -24.21
CA PRO A 252 -18.24 8.41 -23.61
C PRO A 252 -17.28 8.98 -24.66
N SER A 253 -16.96 10.25 -24.54
CA SER A 253 -16.02 10.90 -25.45
C SER A 253 -14.63 10.28 -25.32
N SER A 254 -13.92 10.12 -26.45
CA SER A 254 -12.56 9.54 -26.46
C SER A 254 -11.60 10.27 -25.52
N LYS A 255 -11.74 11.61 -25.42
CA LYS A 255 -10.97 12.45 -24.49
C LYS A 255 -11.18 12.05 -23.03
N ILE A 256 -12.43 11.81 -22.61
CA ILE A 256 -12.76 11.41 -21.24
C ILE A 256 -12.23 10.01 -20.92
N THR A 257 -12.30 9.08 -21.89
CA THR A 257 -11.73 7.74 -21.74
C THR A 257 -10.20 7.77 -21.56
N SER A 258 -9.47 8.57 -22.35
CA SER A 258 -8.02 8.70 -22.16
C SER A 258 -7.67 9.42 -20.85
N LEU A 259 -8.43 10.44 -20.44
CA LEU A 259 -8.27 11.12 -19.15
C LEU A 259 -8.51 10.17 -17.98
N PHE A 260 -9.52 9.31 -18.07
CA PHE A 260 -9.81 8.29 -17.05
C PHE A 260 -8.60 7.37 -16.86
N ARG A 261 -8.03 6.85 -17.95
CA ARG A 261 -6.82 6.01 -17.90
C ARG A 261 -5.61 6.73 -17.29
N LEU A 262 -5.42 8.01 -17.62
CA LEU A 262 -4.36 8.82 -17.02
C LEU A 262 -4.53 9.00 -15.51
N PHE A 263 -5.76 9.25 -15.04
CA PHE A 263 -6.00 9.38 -13.60
C PHE A 263 -5.97 8.05 -12.85
N VAL A 264 -6.26 6.93 -13.52
CA VAL A 264 -5.97 5.59 -12.97
C VAL A 264 -4.47 5.41 -12.75
N LEU A 265 -3.63 5.85 -13.69
CA LEU A 265 -2.17 5.81 -13.51
C LEU A 265 -1.72 6.67 -12.31
N LEU A 266 -2.25 7.88 -12.18
CA LEU A 266 -1.99 8.75 -11.03
C LEU A 266 -2.45 8.09 -9.71
N PHE A 267 -3.64 7.48 -9.71
CA PHE A 267 -4.14 6.73 -8.55
C PHE A 267 -3.22 5.57 -8.17
N ASN A 268 -2.64 4.86 -9.15
CA ASN A 268 -1.69 3.78 -8.90
C ASN A 268 -0.40 4.23 -8.21
N VAL A 269 -0.02 5.51 -8.35
CA VAL A 269 1.17 6.06 -7.69
C VAL A 269 1.09 5.87 -6.18
N ASN A 270 -0.10 6.02 -5.58
CA ASN A 270 -0.30 5.83 -4.13
C ASN A 270 0.21 4.48 -3.61
N PHE A 271 0.04 3.40 -4.37
CA PHE A 271 0.44 2.06 -3.94
C PHE A 271 1.97 1.87 -4.03
N SER A 272 2.63 2.55 -4.98
CA SER A 272 4.10 2.58 -5.08
C SER A 272 4.74 3.50 -4.03
N THR A 273 4.11 4.63 -3.71
CA THR A 273 4.66 5.65 -2.79
C THR A 273 4.44 5.33 -1.33
N SER A 274 3.50 4.44 -1.01
CA SER A 274 3.16 4.06 0.38
C SER A 274 4.42 3.65 1.16
N PHE A 275 5.28 2.79 0.61
CA PHE A 275 6.57 2.46 1.25
C PHE A 275 7.41 3.70 1.59
N TYR A 276 7.62 4.59 0.61
CA TYR A 276 8.55 5.71 0.74
C TYR A 276 8.03 6.75 1.72
N VAL A 277 6.74 7.07 1.64
CA VAL A 277 6.06 8.00 2.54
C VAL A 277 6.15 7.50 3.98
N TYR A 278 5.98 6.20 4.20
CA TYR A 278 5.94 5.64 5.55
C TYR A 278 7.33 5.37 6.16
N THR A 279 8.22 4.79 5.37
CA THR A 279 9.52 4.30 5.86
C THR A 279 10.60 5.37 5.84
N LEU A 280 10.64 6.19 4.78
CA LEU A 280 11.58 7.31 4.70
C LEU A 280 11.03 8.58 5.37
N GLY A 281 9.71 8.75 5.42
CA GLY A 281 9.08 9.89 6.10
C GLY A 281 9.31 9.91 7.61
N THR A 282 9.54 8.76 8.24
CA THR A 282 9.66 8.65 9.71
C THR A 282 11.13 8.58 10.15
N PRO A 283 11.62 9.53 10.97
CA PRO A 283 12.99 9.49 11.54
C PRO A 283 13.29 8.18 12.29
N LEU A 284 12.29 7.60 12.96
CA LEU A 284 12.42 6.28 13.60
C LEU A 284 12.77 5.19 12.59
N TYR A 285 11.98 5.06 11.52
CA TYR A 285 12.21 4.03 10.50
C TYR A 285 13.52 4.27 9.77
N ARG A 286 13.89 5.53 9.49
CA ARG A 286 15.21 5.88 8.94
C ARG A 286 16.37 5.47 9.84
N ARG A 287 16.26 5.69 11.16
CA ARG A 287 17.30 5.28 12.13
C ARG A 287 17.43 3.75 12.19
N GLU A 288 16.31 3.05 12.23
CA GLU A 288 16.28 1.58 12.25
C GLU A 288 16.82 0.99 10.94
N LEU A 289 16.51 1.62 9.80
CA LEU A 289 17.03 1.27 8.48
C LEU A 289 18.55 1.52 8.40
N TYR A 290 19.02 2.67 8.85
CA TYR A 290 20.45 2.97 8.89
C TYR A 290 21.21 1.98 9.78
N SER A 291 20.65 1.66 10.95
CA SER A 291 21.23 0.63 11.82
C SER A 291 21.25 -0.74 11.14
N LEU A 292 20.20 -1.10 10.38
CA LEU A 292 20.14 -2.35 9.64
C LEU A 292 21.23 -2.42 8.57
N ILE A 293 21.38 -1.36 7.78
CA ILE A 293 22.41 -1.24 6.74
C ILE A 293 23.80 -1.35 7.38
N LYS A 294 24.03 -0.67 8.51
CA LYS A 294 25.30 -0.75 9.25
C LYS A 294 25.57 -2.16 9.77
N ASP A 295 24.56 -2.85 10.30
CA ASP A 295 24.68 -4.22 10.80
C ASP A 295 24.99 -5.21 9.67
N ILE A 296 24.32 -5.07 8.51
CA ILE A 296 24.57 -5.89 7.30
C ILE A 296 25.98 -5.62 6.78
N TYR A 297 26.37 -4.35 6.64
CA TYR A 297 27.71 -3.97 6.22
C TYR A 297 28.79 -4.56 7.14
N ASN A 298 28.60 -4.46 8.46
CA ASN A 298 29.53 -5.02 9.44
C ASN A 298 29.57 -6.57 9.40
N ARG A 299 28.47 -7.24 9.05
CA ARG A 299 28.46 -8.71 8.85
C ARG A 299 29.19 -9.10 7.57
N LEU A 300 28.94 -8.38 6.47
CA LEU A 300 29.62 -8.61 5.19
C LEU A 300 31.13 -8.36 5.32
N ARG A 301 31.53 -7.25 5.95
CA ARG A 301 32.93 -6.94 6.24
C ARG A 301 33.60 -8.03 7.09
N ARG A 302 32.93 -8.53 8.12
CA ARG A 302 33.43 -9.65 8.93
C ARG A 302 33.57 -10.94 8.12
N LYS A 303 32.62 -11.24 7.24
CA LYS A 303 32.65 -12.43 6.37
C LYS A 303 33.79 -12.36 5.35
N ILE A 304 34.01 -11.19 4.75
CA ILE A 304 35.14 -10.93 3.84
C ILE A 304 36.47 -11.07 4.59
N HIS A 305 36.58 -10.53 5.81
CA HIS A 305 37.79 -10.65 6.61
C HIS A 305 38.11 -12.11 7.01
N MET A 306 37.10 -12.90 7.37
CA MET A 306 37.25 -14.34 7.62
C MET A 306 37.69 -15.10 6.36
N ASN A 307 37.11 -14.79 5.20
CA ASN A 307 37.46 -15.44 3.92
C ASN A 307 38.88 -15.08 3.46
N ASN A 308 39.36 -13.87 3.73
CA ASN A 308 40.75 -13.47 3.44
C ASN A 308 41.77 -14.07 4.42
N ASN A 309 41.36 -14.51 5.61
CA ASN A 309 42.25 -15.16 6.59
C ASN A 309 42.33 -16.69 6.41
N GLN A 310 41.36 -17.33 5.75
CA GLN A 310 41.40 -18.76 5.43
C GLN A 310 42.63 -19.20 4.59
N PRO A 311 43.06 -18.49 3.52
CA PRO A 311 44.26 -18.89 2.78
C PRO A 311 45.58 -18.67 3.57
N ARG A 312 45.58 -17.84 4.63
CA ARG A 312 46.76 -17.66 5.50
C ARG A 312 46.92 -18.80 6.51
N LEU A 313 45.82 -19.36 7.03
CA LEU A 313 45.87 -20.51 7.94
C LEU A 313 46.34 -21.79 7.22
N GLN A 314 45.90 -22.02 5.98
CA GLN A 314 46.38 -23.17 5.17
C GLN A 314 47.87 -23.05 4.78
N MET A 315 48.41 -21.85 4.61
CA MET A 315 49.85 -21.65 4.38
C MET A 315 50.69 -21.86 5.65
N ILE A 316 50.16 -21.54 6.83
CA ILE A 316 50.84 -21.81 8.10
C ILE A 316 50.90 -23.33 8.34
N ASP A 317 49.80 -24.06 8.19
CA ASP A 317 49.81 -25.53 8.33
C ASP A 317 50.76 -26.23 7.34
N ASN A 318 50.79 -25.79 6.08
CA ASN A 318 51.74 -26.35 5.09
C ASN A 318 53.21 -25.97 5.36
N SER A 319 53.48 -24.88 6.08
CA SER A 319 54.83 -24.50 6.48
C SER A 319 55.35 -25.27 7.71
N TYR A 320 54.45 -25.76 8.56
CA TYR A 320 54.80 -26.65 9.68
C TYR A 320 55.02 -28.10 9.21
N LEU A 321 54.27 -28.58 8.21
CA LEU A 321 54.47 -29.93 7.65
C LEU A 321 55.73 -30.10 6.77
N LYS A 322 56.41 -29.01 6.39
CA LYS A 322 57.67 -29.05 5.61
C LYS A 322 58.94 -28.96 6.47
N ARG A 323 58.81 -28.92 7.80
CA ARG A 323 59.94 -28.83 8.75
C ARG A 323 60.19 -30.10 9.58
N THR A 324 59.49 -31.18 9.27
CA THR A 324 59.76 -32.56 9.72
C THR A 324 60.10 -33.38 8.51
#